data_AF-A0A0Q8UR63-F1
#
_entry.id   AF-A0A0Q8UR63-F1
#
_cell.length_a   1.000
_cell.length_b   1.000
_cell.length_c   1.000
_cell.angle_alpha   90.00
_cell.angle_beta   90.00
_cell.angle_gamma   90.00
#
_symmetry.space_group_name_H-M   'P 1'
#
loop_
_entity.id
_entity.type
_entity.pdbx_description
1 polymer ?
#
loop_
_entity_poly.entity_id
_entity_poly.type
_entity_poly.pdbx_seq_one_letter_code
_entity_poly.pdbx_strand_id
1 'polypeptide(L)'
;MTDDWPFEVRPGRIGDQRRSRRTFVGEALAAATRAGGLASTPASPRGRFGRGRAASLAVRHGQAHGARSAVVKARVVRNSPRPGALALHVNYLQREGVTKDGQSGRLFDAQGEAADGGAFAGRCADDRHHFRFIVSPDDGEQMADLKAFTRELMAQAQKDLGTRLDWVAIDHWNTGHPHVHILVRGRTDDGFDLVISRDYISHGLRARAGELVQLELGPRSQQEIAEQLARQVEANRWTDVDRSLRRLAGEDGVVDLRPRQRRTGEGDQPRIARLRKLESMGLASAEGVGRWRLAQDAEQVLRAMGREGDVIARLHAALSGRGGALDPSDIELNSTEVVGRLAARGHDDELRGSAYAAIEGLDGRLHHVALRTLDDASDAPIGSLVELRALENGRSVLSVRSDLALHAQVTARGATWLDRRLVAKDGREGLAERGFGQEVREALVARGEHLTSEGLAKRQGTRLIFARNLLSTLRERELEDVAAAVARQSGLARQVAATGEAVEGVYRRRIDAASGRFAMIEGALGFHLVPWRPDLDRRLGQTVAGVLGEGGRIDWRHGRKPGLQI
;
A
#
# COMPACT_ATOMS: atom_id res chain seq x y z
N MET A 1 -4.36 87.41 46.02
CA MET A 1 -3.12 88.21 46.15
C MET A 1 -2.18 87.34 46.96
N THR A 2 -0.98 86.99 46.48
CA THR A 2 -0.24 87.58 45.34
C THR A 2 0.75 86.56 44.74
N ASP A 3 1.41 86.97 43.66
CA ASP A 3 2.71 86.49 43.17
C ASP A 3 2.78 85.18 42.38
N ASP A 4 2.55 85.37 41.08
CA ASP A 4 3.25 84.73 39.95
C ASP A 4 4.76 85.12 39.92
N TRP A 5 5.50 84.68 38.90
CA TRP A 5 6.90 85.04 38.52
C TRP A 5 8.07 84.23 39.17
N PRO A 6 9.27 84.16 38.51
CA PRO A 6 9.48 83.29 37.33
C PRO A 6 10.85 82.55 37.32
N PHE A 7 11.03 81.49 36.51
CA PHE A 7 12.39 81.12 36.09
C PHE A 7 12.52 80.38 34.73
N GLU A 8 13.39 80.94 33.87
CA GLU A 8 13.74 80.53 32.50
C GLU A 8 15.26 80.20 32.43
N VAL A 9 15.83 79.35 31.56
CA VAL A 9 15.50 78.09 30.83
C VAL A 9 16.87 77.45 30.57
N ARG A 10 17.01 76.11 30.37
CA ARG A 10 18.04 75.59 29.45
C ARG A 10 17.75 74.18 28.90
N PRO A 11 17.66 73.98 27.57
CA PRO A 11 17.38 72.67 26.97
C PRO A 11 18.66 71.84 26.81
N GLY A 12 18.63 70.59 27.30
CA GLY A 12 19.64 69.56 26.99
C GLY A 12 19.34 68.86 25.66
N ARG A 13 20.38 68.47 24.91
CA ARG A 13 20.23 67.80 23.61
C ARG A 13 19.61 66.40 23.73
N ILE A 14 18.87 66.05 22.67
CA ILE A 14 18.27 64.73 22.43
C ILE A 14 19.34 63.64 22.33
N GLY A 15 19.08 62.49 22.95
CA GLY A 15 19.81 61.24 22.77
C GLY A 15 18.92 60.04 23.15
N ASP A 16 18.84 59.04 22.29
CA ASP A 16 17.95 57.88 22.45
C ASP A 16 18.29 57.00 23.67
N GLN A 17 17.25 56.53 24.38
CA GLN A 17 17.04 55.10 24.66
C GLN A 17 15.69 54.82 25.36
N ARG A 18 14.77 54.15 24.66
CA ARG A 18 13.50 53.66 25.22
C ARG A 18 13.72 52.43 26.11
N ARG A 19 13.72 52.58 27.45
CA ARG A 19 13.57 51.42 28.36
C ARG A 19 12.11 51.00 28.44
N SER A 20 11.78 49.88 27.78
CA SER A 20 10.45 49.25 27.86
C SER A 20 10.14 48.75 29.27
N ARG A 21 8.88 48.94 29.72
CA ARG A 21 8.37 48.42 31.00
C ARG A 21 8.18 46.90 30.91
N ARG A 22 8.68 46.17 31.91
CA ARG A 22 8.40 44.73 32.09
C ARG A 22 6.95 44.52 32.50
N THR A 23 6.32 43.45 32.02
CA THR A 23 4.94 43.10 32.37
C THR A 23 4.89 42.18 33.60
N PHE A 24 3.91 42.41 34.49
CA PHE A 24 3.67 41.67 35.73
C PHE A 24 3.59 40.14 35.54
N VAL A 25 3.04 39.70 34.40
CA VAL A 25 2.96 38.29 33.99
C VAL A 25 4.34 37.62 33.89
N GLY A 26 5.37 38.35 33.48
CA GLY A 26 6.75 37.84 33.39
C GLY A 26 7.40 37.59 34.76
N GLU A 27 7.08 38.41 35.77
CA GLU A 27 7.56 38.20 37.13
C GLU A 27 6.83 37.04 37.82
N ALA A 28 5.53 36.88 37.60
CA ALA A 28 4.76 35.74 38.10
C ALA A 28 5.29 34.39 37.56
N LEU A 29 5.56 34.31 36.26
CA LEU A 29 6.18 33.12 35.63
C LEU A 29 7.60 32.84 36.15
N ALA A 30 8.41 33.88 36.35
CA ALA A 30 9.76 33.76 36.90
C ALA A 30 9.78 33.44 38.42
N ALA A 31 8.69 33.70 39.15
CA ALA A 31 8.53 33.28 40.54
C ALA A 31 8.13 31.81 40.63
N ALA A 32 7.17 31.36 39.80
CA ALA A 32 6.72 29.97 39.76
C ALA A 32 7.86 28.98 39.43
N THR A 33 8.77 29.34 38.51
CA THR A 33 9.95 28.51 38.18
C THR A 33 11.02 28.50 39.27
N ARG A 34 11.09 29.51 40.13
CA ARG A 34 11.99 29.54 41.30
C ARG A 34 11.43 28.80 42.53
N ALA A 35 10.13 28.51 42.55
CA ALA A 35 9.43 27.90 43.68
C ALA A 35 9.38 26.35 43.68
N GLY A 36 10.17 25.67 42.84
CA GLY A 36 10.43 24.23 42.98
C GLY A 36 9.24 23.28 42.75
N GLY A 37 8.38 23.59 41.77
CA GLY A 37 7.17 22.82 41.47
C GLY A 37 7.38 21.37 41.01
N LEU A 38 7.44 20.46 41.98
CA LEU A 38 7.14 19.01 41.94
C LEU A 38 7.78 18.14 40.85
N ALA A 39 8.64 17.21 41.31
CA ALA A 39 9.28 16.20 40.48
C ALA A 39 8.28 15.23 39.84
N SER A 40 8.36 15.08 38.52
CA SER A 40 7.95 13.85 37.82
C SER A 40 9.18 13.07 37.40
N THR A 41 9.21 11.79 37.72
CA THR A 41 10.28 10.85 37.35
C THR A 41 10.62 10.89 35.85
N PRO A 42 11.89 10.98 35.45
CA PRO A 42 12.27 11.09 34.05
C PRO A 42 12.07 9.75 33.32
N ALA A 43 11.07 9.70 32.43
CA ALA A 43 10.97 8.64 31.44
C ALA A 43 12.19 8.65 30.49
N SER A 44 12.62 7.46 30.07
CA SER A 44 13.93 7.16 29.46
C SER A 44 14.35 8.07 28.27
N PRO A 45 15.63 8.47 28.14
CA PRO A 45 16.06 9.51 27.20
C PRO A 45 16.34 8.98 25.78
N ARG A 46 15.31 8.73 24.96
CA ARG A 46 15.47 8.44 23.51
C ARG A 46 14.45 9.19 22.64
N GLY A 47 14.75 10.44 22.26
CA GLY A 47 13.89 11.20 21.32
C GLY A 47 14.08 12.72 21.21
N ARG A 48 15.26 13.29 21.51
CA ARG A 48 15.42 14.76 21.62
C ARG A 48 15.52 15.56 20.29
N PHE A 49 15.38 14.93 19.11
CA PHE A 49 15.72 15.52 17.80
C PHE A 49 14.50 15.71 16.86
N GLY A 50 14.47 16.82 16.12
CA GLY A 50 13.47 17.14 15.08
C GLY A 50 12.48 18.27 15.40
N ARG A 51 11.90 18.88 14.34
CA ARG A 51 10.87 19.94 14.39
C ARG A 51 9.54 19.42 14.98
N GLY A 52 8.65 20.31 15.42
CA GLY A 52 7.29 19.98 15.93
C GLY A 52 7.18 19.60 17.41
N ARG A 53 8.29 19.49 18.14
CA ARG A 53 8.29 18.95 19.52
C ARG A 53 7.48 19.81 20.50
N ALA A 54 7.59 21.13 20.45
CA ALA A 54 6.86 22.03 21.35
C ALA A 54 5.34 21.90 21.19
N ALA A 55 4.85 21.86 19.94
CA ALA A 55 3.44 21.59 19.63
C ALA A 55 2.98 20.24 20.19
N SER A 56 3.78 19.17 20.05
CA SER A 56 3.44 17.83 20.56
C SER A 56 3.31 17.73 22.09
N LEU A 57 3.87 18.70 22.84
CA LEU A 57 3.71 18.80 24.30
C LEU A 57 2.45 19.59 24.68
N ALA A 58 2.16 20.67 23.95
CA ALA A 58 0.99 21.53 24.22
C ALA A 58 -0.34 20.76 24.11
N VAL A 59 -0.50 19.89 23.10
CA VAL A 59 -1.78 19.22 22.85
C VAL A 59 -2.07 18.03 23.80
N ARG A 60 -1.09 17.57 24.59
CA ARG A 60 -1.29 16.46 25.55
C ARG A 60 -2.24 16.79 26.72
N HIS A 61 -2.58 18.06 26.92
CA HIS A 61 -3.38 18.53 28.05
C HIS A 61 -4.89 18.71 27.74
N GLY A 62 -5.36 18.37 26.53
CA GLY A 62 -6.71 18.74 26.05
C GLY A 62 -7.69 17.62 25.69
N GLN A 63 -7.34 16.33 25.79
CA GLN A 63 -8.26 15.25 25.36
C GLN A 63 -9.36 14.98 26.40
N ALA A 64 -10.54 15.58 26.18
CA ALA A 64 -11.76 15.28 26.91
C ALA A 64 -12.34 13.89 26.58
N HIS A 65 -13.17 13.34 27.49
CA HIS A 65 -14.00 12.18 27.19
C HIS A 65 -14.97 12.50 26.04
N GLY A 66 -15.05 11.64 25.02
CA GLY A 66 -15.92 11.83 23.85
C GLY A 66 -15.31 12.64 22.70
N ALA A 67 -14.05 13.07 22.80
CA ALA A 67 -13.35 13.73 21.68
C ALA A 67 -13.16 12.78 20.48
N ARG A 68 -13.42 13.27 19.26
CA ARG A 68 -13.09 12.56 18.02
C ARG A 68 -11.57 12.50 17.79
N SER A 69 -11.13 11.58 16.94
CA SER A 69 -9.70 11.33 16.69
C SER A 69 -9.38 11.06 15.21
N ALA A 70 -8.17 10.58 14.95
CA ALA A 70 -7.77 10.08 13.64
C ALA A 70 -6.66 9.02 13.75
N VAL A 71 -6.69 8.02 12.89
CA VAL A 71 -5.57 7.09 12.70
C VAL A 71 -4.56 7.73 11.74
N VAL A 72 -3.51 8.33 12.30
CA VAL A 72 -2.31 8.70 11.54
C VAL A 72 -1.31 7.54 11.53
N LYS A 73 -0.99 7.03 10.35
CA LYS A 73 0.16 6.15 10.08
C LYS A 73 1.22 6.96 9.30
N ALA A 74 2.51 6.70 9.54
CA ALA A 74 3.58 7.46 8.92
C ALA A 74 4.81 6.59 8.61
N ARG A 75 5.49 6.88 7.49
CA ARG A 75 6.77 6.28 7.11
C ARG A 75 7.71 7.32 6.53
N VAL A 76 8.97 7.31 6.97
CA VAL A 76 10.07 8.01 6.30
C VAL A 76 10.68 7.03 5.29
N VAL A 77 10.67 7.40 4.01
CA VAL A 77 11.22 6.60 2.92
C VAL A 77 12.48 7.29 2.43
N ARG A 78 13.65 6.68 2.66
CA ARG A 78 14.90 7.16 2.07
C ARG A 78 14.86 6.94 0.56
N ASN A 79 15.36 7.90 -0.20
CA ASN A 79 15.50 7.72 -1.63
C ASN A 79 16.51 6.60 -1.92
N SER A 80 16.17 5.81 -2.93
CA SER A 80 16.94 4.65 -3.36
C SER A 80 17.76 5.01 -4.59
N PRO A 81 18.93 4.38 -4.83
CA PRO A 81 19.62 4.47 -6.12
C PRO A 81 18.82 3.93 -7.32
N ARG A 82 17.61 3.39 -7.09
CA ARG A 82 16.65 3.00 -8.14
C ARG A 82 15.75 4.20 -8.50
N PRO A 83 15.92 4.82 -9.69
CA PRO A 83 15.07 5.93 -10.11
C PRO A 83 13.60 5.50 -10.26
N GLY A 84 12.67 6.45 -10.09
CA GLY A 84 11.26 6.26 -10.43
C GLY A 84 10.37 5.54 -9.39
N ALA A 85 10.93 5.02 -8.29
CA ALA A 85 10.15 4.30 -7.27
C ALA A 85 9.06 5.16 -6.59
N LEU A 86 9.24 6.49 -6.53
CA LEU A 86 8.20 7.42 -6.08
C LEU A 86 7.12 7.63 -7.14
N ALA A 87 7.49 7.86 -8.40
CA ALA A 87 6.54 8.05 -9.50
C ALA A 87 5.62 6.84 -9.70
N LEU A 88 6.15 5.61 -9.62
CA LEU A 88 5.34 4.39 -9.66
C LEU A 88 4.31 4.33 -8.52
N HIS A 89 4.70 4.70 -7.31
CA HIS A 89 3.79 4.74 -6.16
C HIS A 89 2.72 5.83 -6.31
N VAL A 90 3.08 7.00 -6.85
CA VAL A 90 2.13 8.08 -7.11
C VAL A 90 1.09 7.67 -8.16
N ASN A 91 1.53 7.11 -9.29
CA ASN A 91 0.63 6.60 -10.33
C ASN A 91 -0.30 5.49 -9.80
N TYR A 92 0.19 4.63 -8.90
CA TYR A 92 -0.64 3.62 -8.24
C TYR A 92 -1.72 4.26 -7.36
N LEU A 93 -1.36 5.25 -6.52
CA LEU A 93 -2.32 5.93 -5.64
C LEU A 93 -3.45 6.62 -6.43
N GLN A 94 -3.16 7.14 -7.62
CA GLN A 94 -4.16 7.71 -8.54
C GLN A 94 -5.04 6.66 -9.23
N ARG A 95 -4.51 5.46 -9.46
CA ARG A 95 -5.24 4.34 -10.08
C ARG A 95 -6.22 3.68 -9.10
N GLU A 96 -5.77 3.42 -7.87
CA GLU A 96 -6.61 2.80 -6.84
C GLU A 96 -7.47 3.82 -6.10
N GLY A 97 -7.10 5.10 -6.10
CA GLY A 97 -7.91 6.13 -5.45
C GLY A 97 -9.26 6.27 -6.12
N VAL A 98 -10.30 6.34 -5.29
CA VAL A 98 -11.67 6.64 -5.72
C VAL A 98 -12.20 7.75 -4.83
N THR A 99 -12.75 8.81 -5.43
CA THR A 99 -13.37 9.92 -4.71
C THR A 99 -14.72 9.52 -4.12
N LYS A 100 -15.31 10.38 -3.28
CA LYS A 100 -16.64 10.20 -2.70
C LYS A 100 -17.73 9.89 -3.76
N ASP A 101 -17.59 10.46 -4.95
CA ASP A 101 -18.52 10.31 -6.08
C ASP A 101 -18.21 9.11 -7.00
N GLY A 102 -17.30 8.21 -6.62
CA GLY A 102 -16.95 7.04 -7.42
C GLY A 102 -16.01 7.31 -8.61
N GLN A 103 -15.46 8.53 -8.74
CA GLN A 103 -14.52 8.87 -9.81
C GLN A 103 -13.08 8.50 -9.44
N SER A 104 -12.22 8.30 -10.45
CA SER A 104 -10.79 8.08 -10.23
C SER A 104 -10.14 9.25 -9.46
N GLY A 105 -9.43 8.91 -8.40
CA GLY A 105 -8.82 9.86 -7.47
C GLY A 105 -7.78 10.73 -8.16
N ARG A 106 -7.87 12.04 -7.91
CA ARG A 106 -6.93 13.04 -8.42
C ARG A 106 -6.04 13.50 -7.29
N LEU A 107 -4.74 13.67 -7.58
CA LEU A 107 -3.83 14.31 -6.65
C LEU A 107 -4.24 15.78 -6.49
N PHE A 108 -4.23 16.25 -5.25
CA PHE A 108 -4.41 17.63 -4.90
C PHE A 108 -3.24 18.11 -4.03
N ASP A 109 -3.07 19.42 -3.93
CA ASP A 109 -2.06 20.04 -3.07
C ASP A 109 -2.64 21.24 -2.31
N ALA A 110 -1.76 22.09 -1.77
CA ALA A 110 -2.14 23.28 -1.02
C ALA A 110 -2.85 24.37 -1.85
N GLN A 111 -2.79 24.32 -3.19
CA GLN A 111 -3.30 25.35 -4.10
C GLN A 111 -4.25 24.82 -5.18
N GLY A 112 -4.18 23.54 -5.56
CA GLY A 112 -4.95 22.97 -6.66
C GLY A 112 -5.56 21.59 -6.40
N GLU A 113 -6.46 21.20 -7.31
CA GLU A 113 -7.22 19.93 -7.34
C GLU A 113 -6.65 18.90 -8.34
N ALA A 114 -5.55 19.23 -9.02
CA ALA A 114 -4.93 18.44 -10.07
C ALA A 114 -3.40 18.59 -10.03
N ALA A 115 -2.78 18.21 -8.92
CA ALA A 115 -1.34 18.27 -8.72
C ALA A 115 -0.62 17.24 -9.62
N ASP A 116 0.47 17.66 -10.26
CA ASP A 116 1.28 16.77 -11.10
C ASP A 116 2.18 15.88 -10.24
N GLY A 117 1.82 14.61 -10.18
CA GLY A 117 2.55 13.56 -9.45
C GLY A 117 3.94 13.24 -10.02
N GLY A 118 4.14 13.38 -11.33
CA GLY A 118 5.43 13.23 -12.00
C GLY A 118 6.35 14.39 -11.67
N ALA A 119 5.83 15.63 -11.72
CA ALA A 119 6.57 16.82 -11.31
C ALA A 119 6.94 16.79 -9.82
N PHE A 120 6.04 16.35 -8.93
CA PHE A 120 6.37 16.14 -7.51
C PHE A 120 7.46 15.08 -7.32
N ALA A 121 7.35 13.93 -8.00
CA ALA A 121 8.37 12.88 -7.93
C ALA A 121 9.73 13.36 -8.48
N GLY A 122 9.73 14.21 -9.51
CA GLY A 122 10.93 14.88 -10.03
C GLY A 122 11.58 15.82 -9.02
N ARG A 123 10.79 16.69 -8.35
CA ARG A 123 11.31 17.56 -7.27
C ARG A 123 11.91 16.76 -6.10
N CYS A 124 11.38 15.58 -5.82
CA CYS A 124 11.88 14.70 -4.76
C CYS A 124 13.10 13.86 -5.17
N ALA A 125 13.54 13.86 -6.43
CA ALA A 125 14.53 12.88 -6.92
C ALA A 125 15.89 12.95 -6.19
N ASP A 126 16.40 14.15 -5.96
CA ASP A 126 17.69 14.43 -5.31
C ASP A 126 17.56 14.73 -3.81
N ASP A 127 16.42 14.41 -3.21
CA ASP A 127 16.24 14.50 -1.76
C ASP A 127 16.82 13.27 -1.06
N ARG A 128 17.14 13.40 0.22
CA ARG A 128 17.58 12.26 1.05
C ARG A 128 16.44 11.28 1.32
N HIS A 129 15.22 11.79 1.49
CA HIS A 129 14.02 11.04 1.83
C HIS A 129 12.76 11.82 1.44
N HIS A 130 11.62 11.17 1.52
CA HIS A 130 10.30 11.79 1.60
C HIS A 130 9.50 11.11 2.72
N PHE A 131 8.43 11.76 3.15
CA PHE A 131 7.48 11.21 4.12
C PHE A 131 6.24 10.71 3.39
N ARG A 132 5.69 9.61 3.87
CA ARG A 132 4.37 9.10 3.50
C ARG A 132 3.51 9.06 4.75
N PHE A 133 2.37 9.73 4.73
CA PHE A 133 1.35 9.65 5.76
C PHE A 133 0.09 9.00 5.18
N ILE A 134 -0.62 8.25 6.02
CA ILE A 134 -2.02 7.91 5.83
C ILE A 134 -2.76 8.51 7.01
N VAL A 135 -3.78 9.31 6.74
CA VAL A 135 -4.65 9.92 7.75
C VAL A 135 -6.06 9.41 7.50
N SER A 136 -6.54 8.55 8.40
CA SER A 136 -7.93 8.10 8.44
C SER A 136 -8.63 8.84 9.59
N PRO A 137 -9.44 9.87 9.32
CA PRO A 137 -10.23 10.51 10.37
C PRO A 137 -11.26 9.53 10.96
N ASP A 138 -11.55 9.69 12.24
CA ASP A 138 -12.66 8.98 12.88
C ASP A 138 -13.98 9.38 12.21
N ASP A 139 -14.84 8.41 11.91
CA ASP A 139 -16.17 8.62 11.32
C ASP A 139 -16.11 9.39 9.97
N GLY A 140 -15.01 9.19 9.21
CA GLY A 140 -14.67 9.90 7.98
C GLY A 140 -15.70 9.82 6.85
N GLU A 141 -16.59 8.83 6.86
CA GLU A 141 -17.73 8.73 5.95
C GLU A 141 -18.75 9.87 6.12
N GLN A 142 -18.81 10.47 7.31
CA GLN A 142 -19.70 11.58 7.64
C GLN A 142 -19.10 12.94 7.25
N MET A 143 -17.79 13.00 7.00
CA MET A 143 -17.10 14.24 6.62
C MET A 143 -17.55 14.74 5.25
N ALA A 144 -17.71 16.05 5.13
CA ALA A 144 -18.13 16.72 3.91
C ALA A 144 -17.02 16.64 2.84
N ASP A 145 -15.79 17.05 3.20
CA ASP A 145 -14.65 17.20 2.29
C ASP A 145 -13.30 16.84 2.96
N LEU A 146 -12.77 15.65 2.63
CA LEU A 146 -11.46 15.19 3.11
C LEU A 146 -10.29 16.02 2.56
N LYS A 147 -10.45 16.74 1.43
CA LYS A 147 -9.41 17.59 0.85
C LYS A 147 -9.29 18.90 1.61
N ALA A 148 -10.42 19.52 1.95
CA ALA A 148 -10.47 20.69 2.84
C ALA A 148 -9.81 20.36 4.20
N PHE A 149 -10.27 19.29 4.86
CA PHE A 149 -9.65 18.76 6.08
C PHE A 149 -8.13 18.56 5.95
N THR A 150 -7.67 17.96 4.84
CA THR A 150 -6.24 17.72 4.59
C THR A 150 -5.45 19.02 4.45
N ARG A 151 -5.99 20.03 3.75
CA ARG A 151 -5.35 21.34 3.60
C ARG A 151 -5.22 22.05 4.93
N GLU A 152 -6.25 22.02 5.78
CA GLU A 152 -6.19 22.59 7.13
C GLU A 152 -5.19 21.85 8.03
N LEU A 153 -5.19 20.52 7.99
CA LEU A 153 -4.22 19.69 8.72
C LEU A 153 -2.77 20.01 8.30
N MET A 154 -2.52 20.13 7.00
CA MET A 154 -1.20 20.48 6.46
C MET A 154 -0.82 21.94 6.72
N ALA A 155 -1.78 22.88 6.75
CA ALA A 155 -1.55 24.24 7.18
C ALA A 155 -1.16 24.31 8.66
N GLN A 156 -1.81 23.52 9.54
CA GLN A 156 -1.44 23.43 10.94
C GLN A 156 -0.08 22.73 11.14
N ALA A 157 0.23 21.70 10.34
CA ALA A 157 1.54 21.06 10.34
C ALA A 157 2.68 22.02 9.94
N GLN A 158 2.48 22.87 8.93
CA GLN A 158 3.46 23.92 8.56
C GLN A 158 3.73 24.88 9.73
N LYS A 159 2.68 25.32 10.45
CA LYS A 159 2.82 26.17 11.65
C LYS A 159 3.58 25.45 12.77
N ASP A 160 3.18 24.23 13.10
CA ASP A 160 3.80 23.44 14.18
C ASP A 160 5.27 23.07 13.89
N LEU A 161 5.65 22.92 12.61
CA LEU A 161 7.02 22.62 12.17
C LEU A 161 7.88 23.86 11.87
N GLY A 162 7.27 25.04 11.68
CA GLY A 162 7.96 26.30 11.39
C GLY A 162 8.66 26.33 10.02
N THR A 163 8.06 25.71 9.01
CA THR A 163 8.55 25.62 7.62
C THR A 163 7.37 25.37 6.70
N ARG A 164 7.40 25.89 5.48
CA ARG A 164 6.48 25.45 4.43
C ARG A 164 6.78 24.01 4.04
N LEU A 165 5.76 23.30 3.58
CA LEU A 165 5.83 21.90 3.16
C LEU A 165 5.43 21.80 1.68
N ASP A 166 6.26 21.14 0.88
CA ASP A 166 5.91 20.70 -0.48
C ASP A 166 5.28 19.31 -0.36
N TRP A 167 4.00 19.19 -0.72
CA TRP A 167 3.23 17.96 -0.56
C TRP A 167 2.17 17.78 -1.65
N VAL A 168 1.84 16.52 -1.91
CA VAL A 168 0.67 16.12 -2.71
C VAL A 168 -0.13 15.07 -1.93
N ALA A 169 -1.44 15.07 -2.08
CA ALA A 169 -2.33 14.15 -1.40
C ALA A 169 -3.44 13.61 -2.31
N ILE A 170 -4.09 12.54 -1.87
CA ILE A 170 -5.22 11.91 -2.56
C ILE A 170 -6.09 11.17 -1.56
N ASP A 171 -7.41 11.37 -1.67
CA ASP A 171 -8.44 10.77 -0.84
C ASP A 171 -8.98 9.47 -1.46
N HIS A 172 -9.16 8.45 -0.62
CA HIS A 172 -9.59 7.10 -0.99
C HIS A 172 -10.86 6.73 -0.24
N TRP A 173 -11.97 6.56 -0.95
CA TRP A 173 -13.31 6.23 -0.43
C TRP A 173 -13.77 4.79 -0.76
N ASN A 174 -13.02 4.07 -1.60
CA ASN A 174 -13.26 2.67 -1.98
C ASN A 174 -12.79 1.64 -0.95
N THR A 175 -12.20 2.07 0.16
CA THR A 175 -11.82 1.19 1.27
C THR A 175 -12.83 1.31 2.40
N GLY A 176 -12.88 0.32 3.31
CA GLY A 176 -13.89 0.26 4.37
C GLY A 176 -13.91 1.47 5.34
N HIS A 177 -12.91 2.35 5.30
CA HIS A 177 -12.91 3.64 5.99
C HIS A 177 -12.24 4.71 5.10
N PRO A 178 -12.92 5.84 4.80
CA PRO A 178 -12.32 6.93 4.03
C PRO A 178 -11.03 7.46 4.66
N HIS A 179 -10.01 7.67 3.84
CA HIS A 179 -8.71 8.12 4.32
C HIS A 179 -7.92 8.86 3.23
N VAL A 180 -6.87 9.58 3.65
CA VAL A 180 -6.05 10.38 2.75
C VAL A 180 -4.60 9.95 2.81
N HIS A 181 -4.02 9.66 1.65
CA HIS A 181 -2.58 9.53 1.48
C HIS A 181 -1.97 10.92 1.30
N ILE A 182 -0.94 11.24 2.07
CA ILE A 182 -0.19 12.51 1.96
C ILE A 182 1.29 12.19 1.77
N LEU A 183 1.84 12.62 0.64
CA LEU A 183 3.27 12.54 0.33
C LEU A 183 3.89 13.91 0.59
N VAL A 184 4.87 13.98 1.49
CA VAL A 184 5.54 15.23 1.85
C VAL A 184 7.02 15.14 1.51
N ARG A 185 7.53 16.13 0.78
CA ARG A 185 8.93 16.25 0.40
C ARG A 185 9.84 16.26 1.64
N GLY A 186 11.01 15.64 1.56
CA GLY A 186 11.96 15.61 2.67
C GLY A 186 12.83 16.85 2.82
N ARG A 187 12.42 18.00 2.27
CA ARG A 187 13.12 19.28 2.40
C ARG A 187 12.25 20.36 3.03
N THR A 188 12.92 21.29 3.69
CA THR A 188 12.36 22.55 4.19
C THR A 188 12.39 23.64 3.11
N ASP A 189 11.73 24.77 3.37
CA ASP A 189 11.74 25.94 2.49
C ASP A 189 13.09 26.67 2.43
N ASP A 190 13.92 26.56 3.47
CA ASP A 190 15.34 26.93 3.45
C ASP A 190 16.26 25.87 2.80
N GLY A 191 15.70 24.82 2.20
CA GLY A 191 16.39 23.87 1.32
C GLY A 191 17.14 22.72 2.01
N PHE A 192 17.15 22.70 3.35
CA PHE A 192 17.77 21.64 4.16
C PHE A 192 16.87 20.41 4.31
N ASP A 193 17.43 19.31 4.84
CA ASP A 193 16.67 18.10 5.19
C ASP A 193 15.57 18.40 6.23
N LEU A 194 14.31 18.14 5.88
CA LEU A 194 13.19 18.17 6.81
C LEU A 194 13.29 16.97 7.76
N VAL A 195 13.51 17.24 9.05
CA VAL A 195 13.49 16.24 10.12
C VAL A 195 12.36 16.54 11.09
N ILE A 196 11.28 15.75 10.99
CA ILE A 196 10.12 15.83 11.89
C ILE A 196 10.39 14.94 13.12
N SER A 197 10.12 15.45 14.33
CA SER A 197 10.27 14.67 15.56
C SER A 197 9.29 13.50 15.64
N ARG A 198 9.74 12.37 16.20
CA ARG A 198 8.91 11.17 16.36
C ARG A 198 7.65 11.43 17.19
N ASP A 199 7.74 12.29 18.21
CA ASP A 199 6.58 12.66 19.04
C ASP A 199 5.55 13.48 18.27
N TYR A 200 5.98 14.37 17.37
CA TYR A 200 5.05 15.11 16.50
C TYR A 200 4.36 14.16 15.52
N ILE A 201 5.09 13.26 14.86
CA ILE A 201 4.49 12.23 13.99
C ILE A 201 3.51 11.33 14.76
N SER A 202 3.92 10.86 15.94
CA SER A 202 3.18 9.83 16.67
C SER A 202 1.99 10.37 17.47
N HIS A 203 2.00 11.65 17.85
CA HIS A 203 0.98 12.27 18.70
C HIS A 203 0.51 13.63 18.19
N GLY A 204 1.43 14.55 17.83
CA GLY A 204 1.10 15.92 17.43
C GLY A 204 0.17 15.98 16.20
N LEU A 205 0.55 15.35 15.09
CA LEU A 205 -0.25 15.35 13.86
C LEU A 205 -1.60 14.62 14.05
N ARG A 206 -1.63 13.54 14.84
CA ARG A 206 -2.89 12.87 15.22
C ARG A 206 -3.81 13.80 16.01
N ALA A 207 -3.25 14.56 16.93
CA ALA A 207 -4.03 15.46 17.76
C ALA A 207 -4.63 16.61 16.93
N ARG A 208 -3.85 17.19 16.00
CA ARG A 208 -4.37 18.18 15.03
C ARG A 208 -5.48 17.62 14.15
N ALA A 209 -5.32 16.40 13.65
CA ALA A 209 -6.37 15.73 12.89
C ALA A 209 -7.64 15.53 13.74
N GLY A 210 -7.51 15.07 14.99
CA GLY A 210 -8.65 14.95 15.91
C GLY A 210 -9.33 16.28 16.24
N GLU A 211 -8.57 17.36 16.45
CA GLU A 211 -9.11 18.73 16.65
C GLU A 211 -9.98 19.18 15.47
N LEU A 212 -9.58 18.87 14.22
CA LEU A 212 -10.33 19.21 13.02
C LEU A 212 -11.57 18.34 12.81
N VAL A 213 -11.47 17.02 13.00
CA VAL A 213 -12.64 16.10 12.94
C VAL A 213 -13.68 16.49 14.01
N GLN A 214 -13.23 16.86 15.20
CA GLN A 214 -14.05 17.34 16.31
C GLN A 214 -14.73 18.70 16.00
N LEU A 215 -14.11 19.56 15.20
CA LEU A 215 -14.66 20.85 14.78
C LEU A 215 -15.78 20.66 13.73
N GLU A 216 -15.60 19.72 12.81
CA GLU A 216 -16.57 19.44 11.73
C GLU A 216 -17.77 18.59 12.22
N LEU A 217 -17.51 17.49 12.94
CA LEU A 217 -18.52 16.50 13.31
C LEU A 217 -19.01 16.59 14.77
N GLY A 218 -18.51 17.57 15.53
CA GLY A 218 -18.83 17.74 16.95
C GLY A 218 -18.32 16.59 17.86
N PRO A 219 -18.61 16.64 19.18
CA PRO A 219 -18.24 15.57 20.12
C PRO A 219 -19.10 14.33 19.90
N ARG A 220 -18.55 13.14 20.22
CA ARG A 220 -19.34 11.91 20.20
C ARG A 220 -20.41 11.91 21.30
N SER A 221 -21.61 11.53 20.93
CA SER A 221 -22.71 11.23 21.84
C SER A 221 -22.42 9.98 22.69
N GLN A 222 -23.11 9.84 23.81
CA GLN A 222 -23.02 8.63 24.66
C GLN A 222 -23.46 7.37 23.90
N GLN A 223 -24.39 7.49 22.95
CA GLN A 223 -24.84 6.36 22.13
C GLN A 223 -23.73 5.91 21.17
N GLU A 224 -23.10 6.81 20.41
CA GLU A 224 -21.97 6.47 19.52
C GLU A 224 -20.82 5.82 20.29
N ILE A 225 -20.50 6.33 21.48
CA ILE A 225 -19.48 5.76 22.38
C ILE A 225 -19.86 4.33 22.80
N ALA A 226 -21.11 4.12 23.23
CA ALA A 226 -21.60 2.80 23.66
C ALA A 226 -21.60 1.79 22.50
N GLU A 227 -22.05 2.18 21.32
CA GLU A 227 -22.05 1.33 20.12
C GLU A 227 -20.64 0.98 19.65
N GLN A 228 -19.72 1.97 19.59
CA GLN A 228 -18.31 1.73 19.23
C GLN A 228 -17.64 0.78 20.24
N LEU A 229 -18.02 0.87 21.51
CA LEU A 229 -17.49 0.05 22.58
C LEU A 229 -18.07 -1.38 22.54
N ALA A 230 -19.36 -1.54 22.25
CA ALA A 230 -19.99 -2.84 21.99
C ALA A 230 -19.36 -3.54 20.77
N ARG A 231 -19.09 -2.81 19.68
CA ARG A 231 -18.35 -3.34 18.51
C ARG A 231 -16.95 -3.84 18.90
N GLN A 232 -16.25 -3.17 19.81
CA GLN A 232 -14.95 -3.64 20.31
C GLN A 232 -15.05 -4.87 21.22
N VAL A 233 -16.10 -4.99 22.03
CA VAL A 233 -16.33 -6.16 22.89
C VAL A 233 -16.42 -7.44 22.05
N GLU A 234 -17.18 -7.42 20.96
CA GLU A 234 -17.39 -8.59 20.11
C GLU A 234 -16.28 -8.87 19.08
N ALA A 235 -15.42 -7.90 18.78
CA ALA A 235 -14.47 -8.02 17.68
C ALA A 235 -13.35 -9.06 17.96
N ASN A 236 -13.18 -10.02 17.06
CA ASN A 236 -12.09 -11.02 17.08
C ASN A 236 -10.73 -10.43 16.65
N ARG A 237 -10.34 -9.29 17.25
CA ARG A 237 -9.08 -8.57 17.01
C ARG A 237 -8.62 -7.84 18.28
N TRP A 238 -7.39 -7.32 18.29
CA TRP A 238 -6.88 -6.51 19.41
C TRP A 238 -7.44 -5.07 19.43
N THR A 239 -8.11 -4.68 20.52
CA THR A 239 -8.89 -3.43 20.66
C THR A 239 -8.36 -2.49 21.76
N ASP A 240 -8.98 -1.32 21.94
CA ASP A 240 -8.66 -0.42 23.07
C ASP A 240 -9.16 -0.96 24.42
N VAL A 241 -10.22 -1.78 24.42
CA VAL A 241 -10.64 -2.52 25.60
C VAL A 241 -9.52 -3.45 26.06
N ASP A 242 -8.90 -4.19 25.13
CA ASP A 242 -7.80 -5.10 25.44
C ASP A 242 -6.55 -4.34 25.93
N ARG A 243 -6.23 -3.18 25.34
CA ARG A 243 -5.19 -2.27 25.87
C ARG A 243 -5.50 -1.75 27.27
N SER A 244 -6.78 -1.50 27.59
CA SER A 244 -7.21 -1.15 28.94
C SER A 244 -7.04 -2.31 29.91
N LEU A 245 -7.45 -3.52 29.52
CA LEU A 245 -7.31 -4.75 30.31
C LEU A 245 -5.84 -5.05 30.59
N ARG A 246 -4.96 -4.99 29.59
CA ARG A 246 -3.52 -5.22 29.74
C ARG A 246 -2.84 -4.22 30.67
N ARG A 247 -3.29 -2.96 30.70
CA ARG A 247 -2.81 -1.95 31.68
C ARG A 247 -3.30 -2.23 33.11
N LEU A 248 -4.52 -2.76 33.27
CA LEU A 248 -5.05 -3.18 34.58
C LEU A 248 -4.39 -4.47 35.09
N ALA A 249 -3.99 -5.37 34.18
CA ALA A 249 -3.37 -6.66 34.50
C ALA A 249 -1.97 -6.57 35.10
N GLY A 250 -1.26 -5.45 34.87
CA GLY A 250 0.13 -5.27 35.27
C GLY A 250 1.07 -6.34 34.71
N GLU A 251 2.13 -6.63 35.46
CA GLU A 251 3.09 -7.69 35.14
C GLU A 251 2.55 -9.08 35.54
N ASP A 252 1.72 -9.16 36.59
CA ASP A 252 1.14 -10.40 37.12
C ASP A 252 0.16 -11.09 36.15
N GLY A 253 -0.34 -10.35 35.15
CA GLY A 253 -1.29 -10.84 34.15
C GLY A 253 -2.74 -10.96 34.65
N VAL A 254 -3.04 -10.46 35.85
CA VAL A 254 -4.33 -10.64 36.53
C VAL A 254 -5.11 -9.33 36.57
N VAL A 255 -6.28 -9.31 35.94
CA VAL A 255 -7.23 -8.20 35.97
C VAL A 255 -8.22 -8.41 37.12
N ASP A 256 -8.22 -7.49 38.10
CA ASP A 256 -9.16 -7.48 39.23
C ASP A 256 -10.14 -6.31 39.07
N LEU A 257 -11.39 -6.62 38.71
CA LEU A 257 -12.50 -5.66 38.52
C LEU A 257 -13.50 -5.71 39.69
N ARG A 258 -13.11 -6.24 40.86
CA ARG A 258 -13.99 -6.25 42.03
C ARG A 258 -14.23 -4.81 42.51
N PRO A 259 -15.45 -4.43 42.95
CA PRO A 259 -15.76 -3.06 43.34
C PRO A 259 -14.87 -2.58 44.51
N ARG A 260 -13.91 -1.70 44.23
CA ARG A 260 -13.20 -0.94 45.26
C ARG A 260 -14.07 0.23 45.73
N GLN A 261 -13.88 0.66 46.98
CA GLN A 261 -14.74 1.66 47.65
C GLN A 261 -14.56 3.11 47.15
N ARG A 262 -14.76 3.38 45.83
CA ARG A 262 -15.41 4.60 45.30
C ARG A 262 -15.42 4.68 43.76
N ARG A 263 -16.57 5.14 43.25
CA ARG A 263 -16.89 5.67 41.90
C ARG A 263 -17.01 4.70 40.72
N THR A 264 -18.28 4.51 40.34
CA THR A 264 -18.85 4.33 38.98
C THR A 264 -18.49 3.06 38.19
N GLY A 265 -19.37 2.06 38.27
CA GLY A 265 -19.29 0.79 37.53
C GLY A 265 -19.72 0.82 36.06
N GLU A 266 -19.99 1.99 35.46
CA GLU A 266 -20.33 2.12 34.05
C GLU A 266 -19.14 1.78 33.12
N GLY A 267 -17.91 2.06 33.56
CA GLY A 267 -16.70 1.80 32.77
C GLY A 267 -16.23 0.34 32.75
N ASP A 268 -16.79 -0.52 33.61
CA ASP A 268 -16.34 -1.92 33.76
C ASP A 268 -17.23 -2.94 33.06
N GLN A 269 -18.51 -2.65 32.79
CA GLN A 269 -19.37 -3.58 32.04
C GLN A 269 -18.75 -4.02 30.70
N PRO A 270 -18.17 -3.13 29.87
CA PRO A 270 -17.55 -3.54 28.61
C PRO A 270 -16.27 -4.36 28.81
N ARG A 271 -15.53 -4.09 29.89
CA ARG A 271 -14.33 -4.88 30.26
C ARG A 271 -14.71 -6.29 30.69
N ILE A 272 -15.78 -6.43 31.48
CA ILE A 272 -16.31 -7.73 31.93
C ILE A 272 -16.87 -8.52 30.74
N ALA A 273 -17.65 -7.87 29.87
CA ALA A 273 -18.18 -8.50 28.65
C ALA A 273 -17.04 -8.96 27.74
N ARG A 274 -16.00 -8.12 27.55
CA ARG A 274 -14.81 -8.49 26.80
C ARG A 274 -14.04 -9.65 27.43
N LEU A 275 -13.83 -9.65 28.76
CA LEU A 275 -13.16 -10.75 29.45
C LEU A 275 -13.90 -12.08 29.29
N ARG A 276 -15.24 -12.09 29.35
CA ARG A 276 -16.06 -13.28 29.06
C ARG A 276 -15.91 -13.75 27.60
N LYS A 277 -15.83 -12.82 26.64
CA LYS A 277 -15.54 -13.15 25.24
C LYS A 277 -14.16 -13.78 25.08
N LEU A 278 -13.12 -13.20 25.70
CA LEU A 278 -11.77 -13.74 25.72
C LEU A 278 -11.71 -15.13 26.38
N GLU A 279 -12.46 -15.33 27.46
CA GLU A 279 -12.60 -16.61 28.16
C GLU A 279 -13.25 -17.68 27.28
N SER A 280 -14.30 -17.34 26.51
CA SER A 280 -14.89 -18.25 25.52
C SER A 280 -13.95 -18.62 24.36
N MET A 281 -12.86 -17.87 24.17
CA MET A 281 -11.81 -18.13 23.17
C MET A 281 -10.53 -18.71 23.80
N GLY A 282 -10.52 -19.03 25.11
CA GLY A 282 -9.33 -19.52 25.81
C GLY A 282 -8.22 -18.49 26.04
N LEU A 283 -8.47 -17.21 25.77
CA LEU A 283 -7.50 -16.10 25.88
C LEU A 283 -7.55 -15.39 27.26
N ALA A 284 -8.48 -15.78 28.11
CA ALA A 284 -8.55 -15.42 29.52
C ALA A 284 -9.12 -16.59 30.33
N SER A 285 -8.91 -16.59 31.65
CA SER A 285 -9.53 -17.54 32.57
C SER A 285 -9.96 -16.85 33.87
N ALA A 286 -11.16 -17.13 34.36
CA ALA A 286 -11.59 -16.66 35.67
C ALA A 286 -10.76 -17.32 36.80
N GLU A 287 -10.15 -16.50 37.66
CA GLU A 287 -9.49 -16.93 38.90
C GLU A 287 -10.39 -16.75 40.13
N GLY A 288 -11.59 -16.18 39.95
CA GLY A 288 -12.56 -15.93 41.00
C GLY A 288 -13.56 -14.85 40.62
N VAL A 289 -14.49 -14.54 41.53
CA VAL A 289 -15.53 -13.52 41.28
C VAL A 289 -14.88 -12.16 41.01
N GLY A 290 -15.06 -11.64 39.80
CA GLY A 290 -14.51 -10.35 39.37
C GLY A 290 -13.01 -10.34 39.08
N ARG A 291 -12.37 -11.51 38.93
CA ARG A 291 -10.94 -11.64 38.66
C ARG A 291 -10.65 -12.60 37.50
N TRP A 292 -9.83 -12.17 36.55
CA TRP A 292 -9.41 -12.96 35.40
C TRP A 292 -7.92 -12.88 35.18
N ARG A 293 -7.28 -14.00 34.82
CA ARG A 293 -5.94 -14.02 34.24
C ARG A 293 -6.04 -13.92 32.72
N LEU A 294 -5.25 -13.04 32.11
CA LEU A 294 -5.09 -13.01 30.65
C LEU A 294 -4.05 -14.04 30.22
N ALA A 295 -4.28 -14.73 29.10
CA ALA A 295 -3.25 -15.58 28.50
C ALA A 295 -2.04 -14.73 28.07
N GLN A 296 -0.82 -15.28 28.22
CA GLN A 296 0.42 -14.52 28.00
C GLN A 296 0.59 -14.06 26.55
N ASP A 297 0.04 -14.85 25.61
CA ASP A 297 0.03 -14.66 24.17
C ASP A 297 -1.26 -14.03 23.64
N ALA A 298 -2.23 -13.67 24.50
CA ALA A 298 -3.53 -13.13 24.08
C ALA A 298 -3.42 -11.94 23.11
N GLU A 299 -2.45 -11.04 23.31
CA GLU A 299 -2.19 -9.94 22.38
C GLU A 299 -1.69 -10.44 21.01
N GLN A 300 -0.82 -11.45 20.98
CA GLN A 300 -0.31 -12.04 19.74
C GLN A 300 -1.41 -12.75 18.96
N VAL A 301 -2.26 -13.55 19.64
CA VAL A 301 -3.36 -14.28 19.03
C VAL A 301 -4.42 -13.32 18.48
N LEU A 302 -4.89 -12.35 19.28
CA LEU A 302 -5.86 -11.34 18.82
C LEU A 302 -5.32 -10.48 17.66
N ARG A 303 -4.00 -10.24 17.60
CA ARG A 303 -3.37 -9.59 16.45
C ARG A 303 -3.20 -10.50 15.24
N ALA A 304 -3.15 -11.82 15.41
CA ALA A 304 -3.19 -12.78 14.30
C ALA A 304 -4.60 -12.86 13.71
N MET A 305 -5.61 -13.14 14.54
CA MET A 305 -7.03 -13.19 14.13
C MET A 305 -7.49 -11.89 13.46
N GLY A 306 -7.05 -10.73 13.98
CA GLY A 306 -7.34 -9.44 13.35
C GLY A 306 -6.76 -9.31 11.94
N ARG A 307 -5.50 -9.70 11.73
CA ARG A 307 -4.85 -9.67 10.40
C ARG A 307 -5.50 -10.63 9.41
N GLU A 308 -5.90 -11.81 9.89
CA GLU A 308 -6.62 -12.81 9.11
C GLU A 308 -8.00 -12.28 8.68
N GLY A 309 -8.77 -11.70 9.59
CA GLY A 309 -10.02 -11.02 9.28
C GLY A 309 -9.86 -9.87 8.28
N ASP A 310 -8.80 -9.06 8.43
CA ASP A 310 -8.47 -7.97 7.48
C ASP A 310 -8.10 -8.51 6.08
N VAL A 311 -7.46 -9.70 5.99
CA VAL A 311 -7.19 -10.38 4.72
C VAL A 311 -8.48 -10.92 4.09
N ILE A 312 -9.31 -11.64 4.85
CA ILE A 312 -10.57 -12.22 4.35
C ILE A 312 -11.50 -11.11 3.85
N ALA A 313 -11.66 -10.01 4.61
CA ALA A 313 -12.45 -8.86 4.19
C ALA A 313 -11.94 -8.23 2.89
N ARG A 314 -10.62 -8.13 2.71
CA ARG A 314 -9.99 -7.61 1.49
C ARG A 314 -10.21 -8.53 0.28
N LEU A 315 -10.11 -9.85 0.49
CA LEU A 315 -10.39 -10.85 -0.55
C LEU A 315 -11.87 -10.80 -0.98
N HIS A 316 -12.79 -10.75 -0.01
CA HIS A 316 -14.22 -10.58 -0.29
C HIS A 316 -14.46 -9.31 -1.12
N ALA A 317 -13.97 -8.16 -0.67
CA ALA A 317 -14.14 -6.90 -1.41
C ALA A 317 -13.57 -6.97 -2.85
N ALA A 318 -12.39 -7.57 -3.04
CA ALA A 318 -11.75 -7.71 -4.35
C ALA A 318 -12.46 -8.71 -5.28
N LEU A 319 -13.24 -9.65 -4.75
CA LEU A 319 -13.86 -10.75 -5.48
C LEU A 319 -15.40 -10.67 -5.55
N SER A 320 -16.05 -9.74 -4.83
CA SER A 320 -17.51 -9.53 -4.80
C SER A 320 -18.18 -9.43 -6.18
N GLY A 321 -17.45 -9.01 -7.22
CA GLY A 321 -17.97 -8.90 -8.59
C GLY A 321 -17.93 -10.18 -9.42
N ARG A 322 -17.48 -11.33 -8.89
CA ARG A 322 -17.20 -12.54 -9.71
C ARG A 322 -18.19 -13.70 -9.58
N GLY A 323 -19.10 -13.65 -8.62
CA GLY A 323 -20.13 -14.68 -8.45
C GLY A 323 -19.60 -15.94 -7.76
N GLY A 324 -20.11 -16.20 -6.56
CA GLY A 324 -19.68 -17.30 -5.72
C GLY A 324 -19.51 -16.83 -4.28
N ALA A 325 -20.11 -17.55 -3.33
CA ALA A 325 -19.82 -17.34 -1.92
C ALA A 325 -18.43 -17.94 -1.65
N LEU A 326 -17.49 -17.10 -1.22
CA LEU A 326 -16.21 -17.56 -0.71
C LEU A 326 -16.45 -18.18 0.67
N ASP A 327 -16.24 -19.48 0.80
CA ASP A 327 -16.15 -20.11 2.12
C ASP A 327 -14.76 -19.79 2.71
N PRO A 328 -14.66 -19.25 3.93
CA PRO A 328 -13.37 -19.00 4.58
C PRO A 328 -12.47 -20.24 4.70
N SER A 329 -13.03 -21.45 4.74
CA SER A 329 -12.28 -22.72 4.79
C SER A 329 -11.63 -23.13 3.46
N ASP A 330 -12.01 -22.47 2.36
CA ASP A 330 -11.38 -22.60 1.04
C ASP A 330 -10.25 -21.57 0.83
N ILE A 331 -10.00 -20.68 1.79
CA ILE A 331 -8.92 -19.69 1.73
C ILE A 331 -7.66 -20.25 2.38
N GLU A 332 -6.59 -20.40 1.60
CA GLU A 332 -5.27 -20.81 2.07
C GLU A 332 -4.38 -19.57 2.28
N LEU A 333 -3.75 -19.44 3.46
CA LEU A 333 -2.95 -18.27 3.82
C LEU A 333 -1.45 -18.59 3.81
N ASN A 334 -0.64 -17.68 3.26
CA ASN A 334 0.83 -17.74 3.27
C ASN A 334 1.43 -18.90 2.46
N SER A 335 0.73 -19.37 1.41
CA SER A 335 1.28 -20.35 0.48
C SER A 335 2.63 -19.89 -0.11
N THR A 336 3.58 -20.81 -0.22
CA THR A 336 4.95 -20.54 -0.73
C THR A 336 5.11 -20.89 -2.20
N GLU A 337 4.33 -21.85 -2.69
CA GLU A 337 4.22 -22.25 -4.09
C GLU A 337 2.75 -22.51 -4.42
N VAL A 338 2.29 -22.01 -5.58
CA VAL A 338 0.95 -22.25 -6.12
C VAL A 338 0.97 -21.95 -7.61
N VAL A 339 0.31 -22.78 -8.42
CA VAL A 339 -0.02 -22.47 -9.82
C VAL A 339 -1.54 -22.25 -9.88
N GLY A 340 -1.98 -21.23 -10.59
CA GLY A 340 -3.41 -20.90 -10.64
C GLY A 340 -3.75 -19.66 -11.47
N ARG A 341 -5.02 -19.26 -11.39
CA ARG A 341 -5.52 -18.01 -11.99
C ARG A 341 -5.33 -16.86 -11.02
N LEU A 342 -4.75 -15.75 -11.49
CA LEU A 342 -4.63 -14.52 -10.71
C LEU A 342 -6.03 -13.92 -10.51
N ALA A 343 -6.59 -14.07 -9.31
CA ALA A 343 -7.93 -13.62 -8.96
C ALA A 343 -7.93 -12.16 -8.49
N ALA A 344 -6.96 -11.75 -7.68
CA ALA A 344 -6.79 -10.35 -7.27
C ALA A 344 -5.32 -10.00 -7.02
N ARG A 345 -5.01 -8.70 -6.99
CA ARG A 345 -3.71 -8.13 -6.64
C ARG A 345 -3.94 -6.72 -6.08
N GLY A 346 -3.15 -6.33 -5.08
CA GLY A 346 -3.12 -4.95 -4.60
C GLY A 346 -2.01 -4.75 -3.56
N HIS A 347 -2.00 -3.61 -2.87
CA HIS A 347 -1.11 -3.41 -1.74
C HIS A 347 -1.56 -4.21 -0.50
N ASP A 348 -0.58 -4.77 0.21
CA ASP A 348 -0.74 -5.39 1.53
C ASP A 348 -0.62 -4.32 2.63
N ASP A 349 0.52 -3.60 2.64
CA ASP A 349 0.77 -2.36 3.39
C ASP A 349 1.28 -1.29 2.40
N GLU A 350 0.47 -0.26 2.14
CA GLU A 350 0.75 0.80 1.16
C GLU A 350 1.91 1.72 1.58
N LEU A 351 2.09 1.93 2.89
CA LEU A 351 3.29 2.60 3.41
C LEU A 351 4.50 1.71 3.19
N ARG A 352 4.35 0.41 3.45
CA ARG A 352 5.18 -0.74 3.04
C ARG A 352 5.66 -0.61 1.59
N GLY A 353 4.71 -0.41 0.69
CA GLY A 353 4.83 -0.80 -0.71
C GLY A 353 4.80 -2.32 -0.89
N SER A 354 4.47 -3.09 0.15
CA SER A 354 4.25 -4.55 0.03
C SER A 354 2.95 -4.79 -0.73
N ALA A 355 2.84 -5.96 -1.34
CA ALA A 355 1.68 -6.33 -2.12
C ALA A 355 1.09 -7.63 -1.61
N TYR A 356 -0.13 -7.91 -2.04
CA TYR A 356 -0.69 -9.25 -1.98
C TYR A 356 -1.13 -9.68 -3.37
N ALA A 357 -1.26 -10.99 -3.53
CA ALA A 357 -2.01 -11.59 -4.62
C ALA A 357 -2.99 -12.64 -4.06
N ALA A 358 -4.13 -12.75 -4.72
CA ALA A 358 -5.08 -13.83 -4.53
C ALA A 358 -5.06 -14.72 -5.78
N ILE A 359 -4.83 -16.02 -5.60
CA ILE A 359 -4.68 -16.98 -6.70
C ILE A 359 -5.67 -18.11 -6.49
N GLU A 360 -6.54 -18.35 -7.46
CA GLU A 360 -7.38 -19.55 -7.50
C GLU A 360 -6.52 -20.71 -7.97
N GLY A 361 -6.15 -21.59 -7.04
CA GLY A 361 -5.23 -22.70 -7.22
C GLY A 361 -5.81 -23.83 -8.05
N LEU A 362 -4.94 -24.64 -8.64
CA LEU A 362 -5.35 -25.87 -9.34
C LEU A 362 -5.93 -26.93 -8.39
N ASP A 363 -5.66 -26.82 -7.10
CA ASP A 363 -6.28 -27.59 -6.01
C ASP A 363 -7.71 -27.14 -5.65
N GLY A 364 -8.21 -26.08 -6.30
CA GLY A 364 -9.54 -25.52 -6.09
C GLY A 364 -9.65 -24.57 -4.89
N ARG A 365 -8.54 -24.21 -4.22
CA ARG A 365 -8.52 -23.24 -3.11
C ARG A 365 -8.21 -21.82 -3.58
N LEU A 366 -8.52 -20.83 -2.75
CA LEU A 366 -8.11 -19.43 -2.95
C LEU A 366 -6.88 -19.12 -2.08
N HIS A 367 -5.70 -19.00 -2.70
CA HIS A 367 -4.46 -18.72 -2.00
C HIS A 367 -4.22 -17.22 -1.85
N HIS A 368 -4.09 -16.75 -0.62
CA HIS A 368 -3.61 -15.40 -0.32
C HIS A 368 -2.11 -15.41 -0.03
N VAL A 369 -1.39 -14.59 -0.80
CA VAL A 369 0.07 -14.53 -0.78
C VAL A 369 0.52 -13.11 -0.46
N ALA A 370 1.25 -12.92 0.63
CA ALA A 370 1.93 -11.67 0.95
C ALA A 370 3.28 -11.57 0.21
N LEU A 371 3.55 -10.43 -0.43
CA LEU A 371 4.66 -10.21 -1.35
C LEU A 371 5.42 -8.93 -0.96
N ARG A 372 6.75 -8.92 -1.11
CA ARG A 372 7.59 -7.85 -0.55
C ARG A 372 7.43 -6.51 -1.27
N THR A 373 7.06 -6.52 -2.55
CA THR A 373 6.82 -5.33 -3.39
C THR A 373 5.67 -5.56 -4.37
N LEU A 374 5.15 -4.49 -4.97
CA LEU A 374 4.19 -4.62 -6.08
C LEU A 374 4.80 -5.29 -7.32
N ASP A 375 6.09 -5.07 -7.61
CA ASP A 375 6.82 -5.77 -8.68
C ASP A 375 6.80 -7.31 -8.49
N ASP A 376 6.82 -7.78 -7.23
CA ASP A 376 6.77 -9.21 -6.89
C ASP A 376 5.39 -9.83 -7.19
N ALA A 377 4.34 -9.01 -7.30
CA ALA A 377 2.97 -9.43 -7.64
C ALA A 377 2.70 -9.51 -9.15
N SER A 378 3.75 -9.39 -9.98
CA SER A 378 3.66 -9.32 -11.44
C SER A 378 2.84 -8.12 -11.94
N ASP A 379 2.94 -7.83 -13.23
CA ASP A 379 2.12 -6.88 -13.97
C ASP A 379 0.99 -7.57 -14.76
N ALA A 380 0.93 -8.91 -14.77
CA ALA A 380 -0.05 -9.67 -15.55
C ALA A 380 -1.50 -9.21 -15.29
N PRO A 381 -2.38 -9.21 -16.30
CA PRO A 381 -3.81 -8.97 -16.12
C PRO A 381 -4.44 -9.88 -15.04
N ILE A 382 -5.52 -9.41 -14.42
CA ILE A 382 -6.32 -10.29 -13.57
C ILE A 382 -7.04 -11.30 -14.47
N GLY A 383 -7.05 -12.57 -14.10
CA GLY A 383 -7.53 -13.70 -14.91
C GLY A 383 -6.40 -14.46 -15.62
N SER A 384 -5.19 -13.88 -15.71
CA SER A 384 -4.00 -14.56 -16.26
C SER A 384 -3.56 -15.76 -15.42
N LEU A 385 -2.89 -16.72 -16.05
CA LEU A 385 -2.30 -17.88 -15.39
C LEU A 385 -0.94 -17.49 -14.80
N VAL A 386 -0.78 -17.67 -13.50
CA VAL A 386 0.43 -17.32 -12.74
C VAL A 386 0.93 -18.51 -11.94
N GLU A 387 2.19 -18.42 -11.55
CA GLU A 387 2.84 -19.32 -10.61
C GLU A 387 3.58 -18.50 -9.56
N LEU A 388 3.27 -18.75 -8.30
CA LEU A 388 4.09 -18.31 -7.19
C LEU A 388 5.32 -19.22 -7.07
N ARG A 389 6.50 -18.62 -7.01
CA ARG A 389 7.75 -19.32 -6.69
C ARG A 389 8.46 -18.65 -5.53
N ALA A 390 8.95 -19.45 -4.59
CA ALA A 390 9.96 -19.00 -3.64
C ALA A 390 11.32 -18.88 -4.34
N LEU A 391 12.00 -17.74 -4.16
CA LEU A 391 13.41 -17.58 -4.51
C LEU A 391 14.30 -18.05 -3.35
N GLU A 392 15.54 -18.45 -3.63
CA GLU A 392 16.54 -18.95 -2.66
C GLU A 392 16.74 -18.03 -1.43
N ASN A 393 16.48 -16.73 -1.57
CA ASN A 393 16.55 -15.73 -0.50
C ASN A 393 15.24 -15.54 0.29
N GLY A 394 14.32 -16.49 0.20
CA GLY A 394 13.01 -16.49 0.89
C GLY A 394 12.08 -15.37 0.42
N ARG A 395 12.24 -14.83 -0.79
CA ARG A 395 11.32 -13.88 -1.42
C ARG A 395 10.45 -14.62 -2.42
N SER A 396 9.14 -14.63 -2.21
CA SER A 396 8.20 -15.18 -3.18
C SER A 396 7.91 -14.17 -4.28
N VAL A 397 7.76 -14.62 -5.53
CA VAL A 397 7.45 -13.79 -6.70
C VAL A 397 6.44 -14.48 -7.62
N LEU A 398 5.55 -13.71 -8.23
CA LEU A 398 4.64 -14.19 -9.27
C LEU A 398 5.32 -14.22 -10.65
N SER A 399 5.32 -15.40 -11.23
CA SER A 399 5.83 -15.69 -12.57
C SER A 399 4.65 -15.95 -13.50
N VAL A 400 4.60 -15.24 -14.63
CA VAL A 400 3.50 -15.38 -15.59
C VAL A 400 3.66 -16.69 -16.37
N ARG A 401 2.61 -17.50 -16.39
CA ARG A 401 2.52 -18.74 -17.16
C ARG A 401 1.72 -18.55 -18.46
N SER A 402 0.71 -17.67 -18.44
CA SER A 402 0.10 -17.08 -19.64
C SER A 402 -0.64 -15.79 -19.28
N ASP A 403 -0.49 -14.72 -20.07
CA ASP A 403 -1.28 -13.50 -19.92
C ASP A 403 -2.75 -13.69 -20.33
N LEU A 404 -3.06 -14.73 -21.11
CA LEU A 404 -4.43 -15.05 -21.53
C LEU A 404 -5.20 -15.75 -20.40
N ALA A 405 -6.43 -15.27 -20.17
CA ALA A 405 -7.42 -15.98 -19.35
C ALA A 405 -7.70 -17.38 -19.90
N LEU A 406 -8.05 -18.32 -19.02
CA LEU A 406 -8.19 -19.74 -19.34
C LEU A 406 -9.09 -20.01 -20.57
N HIS A 407 -10.28 -19.38 -20.63
CA HIS A 407 -11.22 -19.56 -21.74
C HIS A 407 -10.63 -19.09 -23.09
N ALA A 408 -9.86 -17.99 -23.10
CA ALA A 408 -9.24 -17.44 -24.30
C ALA A 408 -8.14 -18.35 -24.85
N GLN A 409 -7.54 -19.20 -24.01
CA GLN A 409 -6.56 -20.19 -24.46
C GLN A 409 -7.19 -21.36 -25.23
N VAL A 410 -8.50 -21.65 -25.05
CA VAL A 410 -9.15 -22.78 -25.72
C VAL A 410 -9.12 -22.61 -27.25
N THR A 411 -9.39 -21.41 -27.75
CA THR A 411 -9.46 -21.07 -29.19
C THR A 411 -8.27 -20.23 -29.69
N ALA A 412 -7.25 -20.02 -28.85
CA ALA A 412 -6.07 -19.24 -29.24
C ALA A 412 -5.28 -19.90 -30.38
N ARG A 413 -4.87 -19.09 -31.36
CA ARG A 413 -4.07 -19.56 -32.52
C ARG A 413 -2.62 -19.89 -32.16
N GLY A 414 -2.11 -19.30 -31.08
CA GLY A 414 -0.76 -19.51 -30.54
C GLY A 414 -0.62 -20.67 -29.57
N ALA A 415 0.62 -20.90 -29.11
CA ALA A 415 0.99 -22.00 -28.21
C ALA A 415 0.72 -21.65 -26.75
N THR A 416 -0.39 -22.12 -26.21
CA THR A 416 -0.93 -21.75 -24.89
C THR A 416 -0.32 -22.55 -23.72
N TRP A 417 -0.69 -22.20 -22.49
CA TRP A 417 -0.34 -23.01 -21.32
C TRP A 417 -1.10 -24.36 -21.32
N LEU A 418 -2.34 -24.38 -21.84
CA LEU A 418 -3.08 -25.62 -22.09
C LEU A 418 -2.33 -26.58 -23.04
N ASP A 419 -1.75 -26.07 -24.12
CA ASP A 419 -1.00 -26.91 -25.08
C ASP A 419 0.24 -27.55 -24.43
N ARG A 420 0.96 -26.78 -23.60
CA ARG A 420 2.11 -27.28 -22.82
C ARG A 420 1.68 -28.34 -21.80
N ARG A 421 0.52 -28.17 -21.16
CA ARG A 421 -0.11 -29.16 -20.27
C ARG A 421 -0.55 -30.42 -21.01
N LEU A 422 -1.10 -30.30 -22.21
CA LEU A 422 -1.58 -31.44 -23.02
C LEU A 422 -0.47 -32.36 -23.51
N VAL A 423 0.73 -31.83 -23.80
CA VAL A 423 1.89 -32.63 -24.24
C VAL A 423 2.78 -33.11 -23.09
N ALA A 424 2.66 -32.52 -21.89
CA ALA A 424 3.41 -32.96 -20.71
C ALA A 424 2.83 -34.26 -20.16
N LYS A 425 3.70 -35.24 -19.87
CA LYS A 425 3.34 -36.57 -19.34
C LYS A 425 2.39 -36.47 -18.14
N ASP A 426 2.72 -35.58 -17.22
CA ASP A 426 2.07 -35.43 -15.91
C ASP A 426 1.16 -34.16 -15.88
N GLY A 427 0.83 -33.60 -17.06
CA GLY A 427 0.15 -32.31 -17.17
C GLY A 427 -1.29 -32.25 -16.64
N ARG A 428 -1.90 -33.40 -16.32
CA ARG A 428 -3.23 -33.50 -15.67
C ARG A 428 -3.15 -33.72 -14.16
N GLU A 429 -1.96 -33.88 -13.60
CA GLU A 429 -1.78 -34.03 -12.15
C GLU A 429 -2.03 -32.71 -11.41
N GLY A 430 -2.43 -32.82 -10.14
CA GLY A 430 -2.70 -31.69 -9.25
C GLY A 430 -3.95 -30.86 -9.61
N LEU A 431 -4.82 -31.35 -10.49
CA LEU A 431 -6.10 -30.70 -10.83
C LEU A 431 -7.22 -31.23 -9.94
N ALA A 432 -7.82 -30.39 -9.10
CA ALA A 432 -9.01 -30.72 -8.31
C ALA A 432 -10.26 -30.92 -9.18
N GLU A 433 -11.29 -31.51 -8.58
CA GLU A 433 -12.60 -31.77 -9.22
C GLU A 433 -13.64 -30.68 -8.91
N ARG A 434 -13.18 -29.57 -8.32
CA ARG A 434 -13.97 -28.36 -8.02
C ARG A 434 -13.15 -27.10 -8.28
N GLY A 435 -13.83 -25.96 -8.38
CA GLY A 435 -13.20 -24.65 -8.58
C GLY A 435 -12.32 -24.61 -9.84
N PHE A 436 -11.25 -23.83 -9.78
CA PHE A 436 -10.38 -23.60 -10.94
C PHE A 436 -9.69 -24.88 -11.47
N GLY A 437 -9.44 -25.88 -10.62
CA GLY A 437 -8.95 -27.20 -11.05
C GLY A 437 -9.89 -27.88 -12.05
N GLN A 438 -11.20 -27.81 -11.82
CA GLN A 438 -12.22 -28.37 -12.69
C GLN A 438 -12.35 -27.57 -14.00
N GLU A 439 -12.35 -26.23 -13.92
CA GLU A 439 -12.35 -25.38 -15.12
C GLU A 439 -11.16 -25.71 -16.04
N VAL A 440 -9.97 -25.97 -15.48
CA VAL A 440 -8.79 -26.38 -16.25
C VAL A 440 -8.97 -27.76 -16.88
N ARG A 441 -9.59 -28.73 -16.18
CA ARG A 441 -9.91 -30.05 -16.77
C ARG A 441 -10.81 -29.89 -18.01
N GLU A 442 -11.86 -29.07 -17.91
CA GLU A 442 -12.79 -28.77 -19.01
C GLU A 442 -12.08 -28.05 -20.16
N ALA A 443 -11.28 -27.01 -19.86
CA ALA A 443 -10.52 -26.27 -20.86
C ALA A 443 -9.48 -27.15 -21.60
N LEU A 444 -8.87 -28.14 -20.93
CA LEU A 444 -7.98 -29.12 -21.57
C LEU A 444 -8.73 -30.04 -22.54
N VAL A 445 -9.97 -30.44 -22.23
CA VAL A 445 -10.82 -31.23 -23.15
C VAL A 445 -11.19 -30.38 -24.36
N ALA A 446 -11.76 -29.19 -24.14
CA ALA A 446 -12.18 -28.27 -25.20
C ALA A 446 -11.01 -27.85 -26.10
N ARG A 447 -9.82 -27.61 -25.54
CA ARG A 447 -8.60 -27.32 -26.32
C ARG A 447 -8.18 -28.51 -27.18
N GLY A 448 -8.22 -29.73 -26.65
CA GLY A 448 -7.92 -30.94 -27.41
C GLY A 448 -8.88 -31.16 -28.59
N GLU A 449 -10.14 -30.80 -28.42
CA GLU A 449 -11.16 -30.86 -29.48
C GLU A 449 -10.94 -29.76 -30.53
N HIS A 450 -10.66 -28.53 -30.11
CA HIS A 450 -10.31 -27.43 -31.01
C HIS A 450 -9.05 -27.74 -31.85
N LEU A 451 -7.99 -28.27 -31.23
CA LEU A 451 -6.80 -28.75 -31.96
C LEU A 451 -7.12 -29.89 -32.94
N THR A 452 -8.14 -30.71 -32.64
CA THR A 452 -8.61 -31.77 -33.55
C THR A 452 -9.33 -31.17 -34.75
N SER A 453 -10.19 -30.15 -34.57
CA SER A 453 -10.83 -29.44 -35.69
C SER A 453 -9.83 -28.68 -36.57
N GLU A 454 -8.74 -28.17 -36.00
CA GLU A 454 -7.62 -27.54 -36.73
C GLU A 454 -6.69 -28.55 -37.43
N GLY A 455 -6.95 -29.87 -37.32
CA GLY A 455 -6.10 -30.92 -37.87
C GLY A 455 -4.74 -31.10 -37.17
N LEU A 456 -4.52 -30.40 -36.05
CA LEU A 456 -3.29 -30.41 -35.25
C LEU A 456 -3.29 -31.52 -34.17
N ALA A 457 -4.41 -32.21 -33.98
CA ALA A 457 -4.53 -33.41 -33.15
C ALA A 457 -5.44 -34.45 -33.83
N LYS A 458 -5.28 -35.72 -33.43
CA LYS A 458 -6.16 -36.84 -33.83
C LYS A 458 -6.52 -37.66 -32.60
N ARG A 459 -7.79 -38.02 -32.44
CA ARG A 459 -8.24 -38.89 -31.35
C ARG A 459 -8.08 -40.36 -31.74
N GLN A 460 -7.43 -41.15 -30.89
CA GLN A 460 -7.39 -42.62 -30.96
C GLN A 460 -7.94 -43.19 -29.64
N GLY A 461 -9.22 -43.60 -29.67
CA GLY A 461 -9.94 -43.99 -28.46
C GLY A 461 -9.98 -42.85 -27.43
N THR A 462 -9.45 -43.10 -26.24
CA THR A 462 -9.35 -42.12 -25.15
C THR A 462 -8.10 -41.23 -25.23
N ARG A 463 -7.16 -41.49 -26.15
CA ARG A 463 -5.92 -40.73 -26.29
C ARG A 463 -6.00 -39.71 -27.42
N LEU A 464 -5.36 -38.55 -27.21
CA LEU A 464 -5.07 -37.57 -28.26
C LEU A 464 -3.63 -37.76 -28.74
N ILE A 465 -3.45 -37.80 -30.05
CA ILE A 465 -2.15 -37.81 -30.72
C ILE A 465 -1.97 -36.46 -31.40
N PHE A 466 -0.99 -35.69 -30.95
CA PHE A 466 -0.70 -34.37 -31.46
C PHE A 466 0.18 -34.43 -32.72
N ALA A 467 0.06 -33.41 -33.58
CA ALA A 467 0.98 -33.19 -34.68
C ALA A 467 2.42 -33.05 -34.17
N ARG A 468 3.39 -33.53 -34.97
CA ARG A 468 4.81 -33.29 -34.70
C ARG A 468 5.05 -31.78 -34.63
N ASN A 469 5.88 -31.33 -33.70
CA ASN A 469 6.24 -29.92 -33.50
C ASN A 469 5.06 -28.98 -33.18
N LEU A 470 3.92 -29.49 -32.68
CA LEU A 470 2.71 -28.72 -32.34
C LEU A 470 2.98 -27.32 -31.75
N LEU A 471 3.84 -27.24 -30.72
CA LEU A 471 4.12 -25.99 -30.01
C LEU A 471 4.88 -24.95 -30.86
N SER A 472 5.74 -25.37 -31.79
CA SER A 472 6.43 -24.42 -32.69
C SER A 472 5.48 -23.97 -33.79
N THR A 473 4.72 -24.91 -34.40
CA THR A 473 3.72 -24.60 -35.43
C THR A 473 2.65 -23.61 -34.95
N LEU A 474 2.12 -23.78 -33.73
CA LEU A 474 1.18 -22.83 -33.12
C LEU A 474 1.84 -21.45 -32.89
N ARG A 475 3.09 -21.43 -32.38
CA ARG A 475 3.83 -20.18 -32.14
C ARG A 475 4.18 -19.43 -33.42
N GLU A 476 4.53 -20.14 -34.48
CA GLU A 476 4.84 -19.59 -35.80
C GLU A 476 3.61 -18.91 -36.40
N ARG A 477 2.46 -19.61 -36.42
CA ARG A 477 1.14 -19.06 -36.86
C ARG A 477 0.79 -17.76 -36.14
N GLU A 478 0.88 -17.73 -34.80
CA GLU A 478 0.57 -16.52 -34.04
C GLU A 478 1.56 -15.39 -34.30
N LEU A 479 2.87 -15.68 -34.44
CA LEU A 479 3.86 -14.65 -34.74
C LEU A 479 3.71 -14.06 -36.14
N GLU A 480 3.21 -14.83 -37.11
CA GLU A 480 2.80 -14.32 -38.42
C GLU A 480 1.59 -13.40 -38.31
N ASP A 481 0.52 -13.82 -37.62
CA ASP A 481 -0.69 -13.00 -37.42
C ASP A 481 -0.37 -11.68 -36.68
N VAL A 482 0.42 -11.74 -35.61
CA VAL A 482 0.87 -10.59 -34.83
C VAL A 482 1.76 -9.67 -35.68
N ALA A 483 2.74 -10.22 -36.41
CA ALA A 483 3.59 -9.40 -37.27
C ALA A 483 2.81 -8.73 -38.40
N ALA A 484 1.86 -9.42 -39.02
CA ALA A 484 0.98 -8.83 -40.04
C ALA A 484 0.12 -7.71 -39.45
N ALA A 485 -0.37 -7.84 -38.21
CA ALA A 485 -1.09 -6.76 -37.52
C ALA A 485 -0.18 -5.56 -37.20
N VAL A 486 1.04 -5.79 -36.73
CA VAL A 486 2.03 -4.72 -36.46
C VAL A 486 2.41 -3.99 -37.76
N ALA A 487 2.65 -4.73 -38.85
CA ALA A 487 2.97 -4.14 -40.15
C ALA A 487 1.84 -3.23 -40.66
N ARG A 488 0.58 -3.69 -40.59
CA ARG A 488 -0.59 -2.86 -40.95
C ARG A 488 -0.74 -1.60 -40.09
N GLN A 489 -0.38 -1.67 -38.81
CA GLN A 489 -0.49 -0.53 -37.88
C GLN A 489 0.66 0.49 -37.98
N SER A 490 1.86 0.04 -38.37
CA SER A 490 3.08 0.85 -38.36
C SER A 490 3.62 1.24 -39.74
N GLY A 491 3.18 0.55 -40.81
CA GLY A 491 3.75 0.68 -42.15
C GLY A 491 5.13 0.01 -42.30
N LEU A 492 5.66 -0.61 -41.25
CA LEU A 492 7.00 -1.22 -41.24
C LEU A 492 6.96 -2.69 -41.69
N ALA A 493 8.00 -3.15 -42.38
CA ALA A 493 8.18 -4.55 -42.74
C ALA A 493 8.66 -5.38 -41.54
N ARG A 494 8.18 -6.62 -41.41
CA ARG A 494 8.69 -7.59 -40.42
C ARG A 494 10.07 -8.08 -40.86
N GLN A 495 11.06 -7.93 -39.99
CA GLN A 495 12.37 -8.55 -40.11
C GLN A 495 12.46 -9.78 -39.20
N VAL A 496 13.02 -10.88 -39.71
CA VAL A 496 13.25 -12.12 -38.97
C VAL A 496 14.76 -12.27 -38.78
N ALA A 497 15.21 -12.24 -37.53
CA ALA A 497 16.62 -12.46 -37.20
C ALA A 497 16.89 -13.96 -37.01
N ALA A 498 17.97 -14.46 -37.59
CA ALA A 498 18.47 -15.81 -37.35
C ALA A 498 19.21 -15.91 -35.99
N THR A 499 19.42 -17.14 -35.52
CA THR A 499 20.24 -17.36 -34.31
C THR A 499 21.70 -16.95 -34.60
N GLY A 500 22.28 -16.15 -33.72
CA GLY A 500 23.59 -15.51 -33.88
C GLY A 500 23.54 -14.07 -34.42
N GLU A 501 22.40 -13.62 -34.97
CA GLU A 501 22.29 -12.27 -35.52
C GLU A 501 22.05 -11.20 -34.45
N ALA A 502 22.53 -9.99 -34.74
CA ALA A 502 22.31 -8.81 -33.92
C ALA A 502 20.96 -8.16 -34.25
N VAL A 503 20.20 -7.82 -33.21
CA VAL A 503 18.99 -7.01 -33.29
C VAL A 503 19.28 -5.67 -32.64
N GLU A 504 19.21 -4.58 -33.40
CA GLU A 504 19.38 -3.22 -32.94
C GLU A 504 18.21 -2.33 -33.39
N GLY A 505 17.71 -1.48 -32.50
CA GLY A 505 16.64 -0.54 -32.80
C GLY A 505 15.98 0.05 -31.56
N VAL A 506 14.94 0.84 -31.75
CA VAL A 506 14.16 1.47 -30.67
C VAL A 506 13.13 0.49 -30.12
N TYR A 507 13.12 0.24 -28.80
CA TYR A 507 12.05 -0.53 -28.18
C TYR A 507 10.75 0.29 -28.15
N ARG A 508 9.76 -0.09 -28.96
CA ARG A 508 8.52 0.68 -29.16
C ARG A 508 7.39 0.27 -28.22
N ARG A 509 7.18 -1.03 -28.01
CA ARG A 509 6.14 -1.58 -27.12
C ARG A 509 6.34 -3.06 -26.84
N ARG A 510 5.74 -3.52 -25.75
CA ARG A 510 5.46 -4.94 -25.51
C ARG A 510 4.21 -5.39 -26.28
N ILE A 511 4.17 -6.67 -26.62
CA ILE A 511 3.02 -7.37 -27.18
C ILE A 511 2.84 -8.66 -26.38
N ASP A 512 1.69 -8.81 -25.73
CA ASP A 512 1.36 -9.96 -24.90
C ASP A 512 0.50 -10.93 -25.74
N ALA A 513 1.01 -12.13 -26.00
CA ALA A 513 0.42 -13.12 -26.91
C ALA A 513 0.32 -14.51 -26.24
N ALA A 514 -0.43 -15.45 -26.83
CA ALA A 514 -0.65 -16.78 -26.24
C ALA A 514 0.66 -17.56 -26.06
N SER A 515 1.56 -17.44 -27.04
CA SER A 515 2.89 -18.08 -27.06
C SER A 515 3.89 -17.45 -26.07
N GLY A 516 3.59 -16.25 -25.55
CA GLY A 516 4.43 -15.50 -24.62
C GLY A 516 4.45 -14.00 -24.92
N ARG A 517 5.29 -13.26 -24.18
CA ARG A 517 5.47 -11.81 -24.36
C ARG A 517 6.61 -11.50 -25.33
N PHE A 518 6.38 -10.56 -26.22
CA PHE A 518 7.33 -10.12 -27.25
C PHE A 518 7.57 -8.61 -27.17
N ALA A 519 8.79 -8.19 -27.45
CA ALA A 519 9.17 -6.80 -27.63
C ALA A 519 9.18 -6.46 -29.12
N MET A 520 8.53 -5.35 -29.49
CA MET A 520 8.64 -4.75 -30.82
C MET A 520 9.85 -3.82 -30.84
N ILE A 521 10.87 -4.19 -31.61
CA ILE A 521 12.07 -3.38 -31.84
C ILE A 521 12.01 -2.79 -33.24
N GLU A 522 12.03 -1.47 -33.36
CA GLU A 522 12.03 -0.75 -34.62
C GLU A 522 13.47 -0.41 -35.04
N GLY A 523 13.96 -1.04 -36.09
CA GLY A 523 15.27 -0.82 -36.68
C GLY A 523 15.19 -0.08 -38.02
N ALA A 524 16.34 0.16 -38.65
CA ALA A 524 16.42 0.95 -39.89
C ALA A 524 15.70 0.32 -41.10
N LEU A 525 15.52 -1.01 -41.10
CA LEU A 525 14.94 -1.78 -42.23
C LEU A 525 13.50 -2.29 -41.94
N GLY A 526 12.90 -1.92 -40.80
CA GLY A 526 11.60 -2.44 -40.38
C GLY A 526 11.56 -2.74 -38.88
N PHE A 527 10.81 -3.77 -38.48
CA PHE A 527 10.69 -4.17 -37.07
C PHE A 527 10.97 -5.64 -36.83
N HIS A 528 11.56 -5.95 -35.67
CA HIS A 528 11.72 -7.31 -35.16
C HIS A 528 10.73 -7.59 -34.02
N LEU A 529 10.26 -8.83 -33.93
CA LEU A 529 9.55 -9.34 -32.75
C LEU A 529 10.45 -10.35 -32.03
N VAL A 530 10.83 -10.01 -30.81
CA VAL A 530 11.80 -10.78 -30.02
C VAL A 530 11.25 -11.08 -28.63
N PRO A 531 11.61 -12.19 -27.95
CA PRO A 531 11.09 -12.46 -26.62
C PRO A 531 11.42 -11.34 -25.62
N TRP A 532 10.38 -10.85 -24.95
CA TRP A 532 10.49 -9.73 -24.01
C TRP A 532 11.13 -10.14 -22.68
N ARG A 533 11.78 -9.19 -22.01
CA ARG A 533 12.31 -9.34 -20.64
C ARG A 533 11.96 -8.11 -19.80
N PRO A 534 11.72 -8.24 -18.48
CA PRO A 534 11.32 -7.13 -17.60
C PRO A 534 12.25 -5.91 -17.59
N ASP A 535 13.54 -6.09 -17.91
CA ASP A 535 14.51 -4.99 -17.99
C ASP A 535 14.31 -4.07 -19.20
N LEU A 536 13.56 -4.49 -20.23
CA LEU A 536 13.24 -3.68 -21.40
C LEU A 536 12.23 -2.57 -21.12
N ASP A 537 11.29 -2.74 -20.18
CA ASP A 537 10.23 -1.75 -19.94
C ASP A 537 10.75 -0.39 -19.46
N ARG A 538 11.96 -0.36 -18.88
CA ARG A 538 12.67 0.88 -18.51
C ARG A 538 13.35 1.60 -19.69
N ARG A 539 13.32 0.97 -20.87
CA ARG A 539 13.95 1.43 -22.12
C ARG A 539 12.92 1.75 -23.20
N LEU A 540 11.65 1.92 -22.84
CA LEU A 540 10.59 2.31 -23.77
C LEU A 540 10.98 3.63 -24.47
N GLY A 541 10.97 3.62 -25.81
CA GLY A 541 11.43 4.76 -26.62
C GLY A 541 12.95 4.96 -26.71
N GLN A 542 13.76 4.05 -26.14
CA GLN A 542 15.23 4.10 -26.22
C GLN A 542 15.76 3.03 -27.18
N THR A 543 16.94 3.28 -27.76
CA THR A 543 17.68 2.29 -28.55
C THR A 543 18.19 1.15 -27.67
N VAL A 544 18.00 -0.07 -28.13
CA VAL A 544 18.49 -1.31 -27.54
C VAL A 544 19.20 -2.15 -28.60
N ALA A 545 20.24 -2.87 -28.20
CA ALA A 545 20.98 -3.79 -29.06
C ALA A 545 21.21 -5.11 -28.31
N GLY A 546 21.13 -6.24 -29.02
CA GLY A 546 21.35 -7.57 -28.45
C GLY A 546 21.58 -8.62 -29.53
N VAL A 547 22.00 -9.81 -29.14
CA VAL A 547 22.20 -10.95 -30.06
C VAL A 547 21.18 -12.04 -29.74
N LEU A 548 20.57 -12.63 -30.78
CA LEU A 548 19.63 -13.74 -30.63
C LEU A 548 20.39 -15.05 -30.42
N GLY A 549 20.42 -15.54 -29.18
CA GLY A 549 21.00 -16.83 -28.81
C GLY A 549 20.04 -18.01 -29.03
N GLU A 550 20.56 -19.23 -28.82
CA GLU A 550 19.80 -20.46 -28.96
C GLU A 550 18.56 -20.50 -28.05
N GLY A 551 17.51 -21.17 -28.52
CA GLY A 551 16.19 -21.16 -27.87
C GLY A 551 15.46 -19.81 -27.98
N GLY A 552 15.98 -18.86 -28.76
CA GLY A 552 15.36 -17.56 -29.03
C GLY A 552 15.51 -16.54 -27.90
N ARG A 553 16.43 -16.76 -26.95
CA ARG A 553 16.76 -15.75 -25.93
C ARG A 553 17.58 -14.62 -26.55
N ILE A 554 17.39 -13.37 -26.11
CA ILE A 554 18.30 -12.27 -26.47
C ILE A 554 19.19 -11.90 -25.30
N ASP A 555 20.48 -11.83 -25.59
CA ASP A 555 21.51 -11.25 -24.73
C ASP A 555 21.68 -9.77 -25.09
N TRP A 556 20.97 -8.92 -24.34
CA TRP A 556 20.96 -7.47 -24.51
C TRP A 556 22.28 -6.85 -24.07
N ARG A 557 22.98 -6.20 -24.99
CA ARG A 557 24.16 -5.37 -24.71
C ARG A 557 23.69 -3.96 -24.39
N HIS A 558 23.62 -3.64 -23.11
CA HIS A 558 23.29 -2.29 -22.66
C HIS A 558 24.44 -1.33 -23.00
N GLY A 559 24.24 -0.46 -23.98
CA GLY A 559 25.27 0.47 -24.44
C GLY A 559 25.79 1.39 -23.32
N ARG A 560 27.03 1.15 -22.87
CA ARG A 560 27.91 2.24 -22.47
C ARG A 560 28.36 2.92 -23.76
N LYS A 561 28.26 4.25 -23.84
CA LYS A 561 29.01 5.01 -24.85
C LYS A 561 30.48 4.61 -24.73
N PRO A 562 31.19 4.23 -25.82
CA PRO A 562 32.63 4.25 -25.81
C PRO A 562 33.04 5.70 -25.53
N GLY A 563 33.73 5.93 -24.41
CA GLY A 563 34.43 7.18 -24.23
C GLY A 563 35.56 7.20 -25.26
N LEU A 564 35.55 8.16 -26.18
CA LEU A 564 36.76 8.49 -26.92
C LEU A 564 37.80 8.93 -25.88
N GLN A 565 38.82 8.09 -25.67
CA GLN A 565 40.10 8.57 -25.19
C GLN A 565 40.86 9.06 -26.41
N ILE A 566 41.14 10.37 -26.42
CA ILE A 566 42.27 11.00 -27.09
C ILE A 566 43.17 11.49 -25.95
#